data_AF-A0A960SJF2-F1
#
_entry.id   AF-A0A960SJF2-F1
#
_cell.length_a   1.000
_cell.length_b   1.000
_cell.length_c   1.000
_cell.angle_alpha   90.00
_cell.angle_beta   90.00
_cell.angle_gamma   90.00
#
_symmetry.space_group_name_H-M   'P 1'
#
loop_
_entity.id
_entity.type
_entity.pdbx_description
1 polymer ?
#
loop_
_entity_poly.entity_id
_entity_poly.type
_entity_poly.pdbx_seq_one_letter_code
_entity_poly.pdbx_strand_id
1 'polypeptide(L)'
;MKTPLVLLLGLLSLAALTGCEQMHYRQYGGPASSWPTGSAYTDRVFDVPVYRGWPEKSYVVLGSIEFTNANVDWNQGDMKQAARMAKEAGGDAIIIIPKGADQSPSTSTARQALGMVDARQVGVVVKWE
;
A
#
# COMPACT_ATOMS: atom_id res chain seq x y z
N MET A 1 49.81 -30.94 -8.86
CA MET A 1 49.02 -30.39 -7.74
C MET A 1 48.05 -29.37 -8.33
N LYS A 2 46.77 -29.74 -8.51
CA LYS A 2 45.72 -28.88 -9.07
C LYS A 2 44.74 -28.55 -7.96
N THR A 3 44.74 -27.30 -7.53
CA THR A 3 43.86 -26.72 -6.51
C THR A 3 42.39 -26.80 -6.94
N PRO A 4 41.44 -27.08 -6.03
CA PRO A 4 40.03 -27.17 -6.33
C PRO A 4 39.40 -25.76 -6.34
N LEU A 5 39.69 -24.99 -7.38
CA LEU A 5 39.14 -23.64 -7.59
C LEU A 5 37.61 -23.64 -7.81
N VAL A 6 37.04 -24.81 -8.14
CA VAL A 6 35.62 -24.98 -8.51
C VAL A 6 34.69 -24.89 -7.29
N LEU A 7 35.16 -25.21 -6.09
CA LEU A 7 34.32 -25.22 -4.88
C LEU A 7 34.05 -23.83 -4.29
N LEU A 8 34.88 -22.83 -4.59
CA LEU A 8 34.72 -21.46 -4.09
C LEU A 8 33.77 -20.60 -4.94
N LEU A 9 33.54 -20.97 -6.21
CA LEU A 9 32.59 -20.27 -7.08
C LEU A 9 31.13 -20.69 -6.87
N GLY A 10 30.87 -21.86 -6.27
CA GLY A 10 29.51 -22.36 -6.04
C GLY A 10 28.79 -21.71 -4.84
N LEU A 11 29.53 -21.19 -3.85
CA LEU A 11 28.93 -20.56 -2.66
C LEU A 11 28.54 -19.09 -2.85
N LEU A 12 29.06 -18.41 -3.87
CA LEU A 12 28.75 -17.00 -4.11
C LEU A 12 27.41 -16.79 -4.85
N SER A 13 26.85 -17.85 -5.45
CA SER A 13 25.60 -17.80 -6.21
C SER A 13 24.33 -17.85 -5.33
N LEU A 14 24.44 -18.25 -4.07
CA LEU A 14 23.29 -18.44 -3.17
C LEU A 14 22.96 -17.20 -2.32
N ALA A 15 23.84 -16.18 -2.32
CA ALA A 15 23.67 -14.97 -1.51
C ALA A 15 22.91 -13.83 -2.24
N ALA A 16 22.54 -13.99 -3.51
CA ALA A 16 21.89 -12.95 -4.30
C ALA A 16 20.34 -12.95 -4.22
N LEU A 17 19.74 -13.76 -3.34
CA LEU A 17 18.29 -13.90 -3.21
C LEU A 17 17.70 -13.24 -1.94
N THR A 18 18.47 -12.42 -1.21
CA THR A 18 17.90 -11.56 -0.16
C THR A 18 17.17 -10.40 -0.84
N GLY A 19 15.94 -10.67 -1.27
CA GLY A 19 15.07 -9.72 -1.96
C GLY A 19 14.91 -8.43 -1.17
N CYS A 20 15.02 -7.31 -1.91
CA CYS A 20 14.65 -5.98 -1.46
C CYS A 20 13.25 -5.99 -0.81
N GLU A 21 13.14 -5.27 0.30
CA GLU A 21 11.95 -5.01 1.09
C GLU A 21 10.72 -4.71 0.20
N GLN A 22 9.81 -5.68 0.07
CA GLN A 22 8.66 -5.61 -0.83
C GLN A 22 7.47 -4.90 -0.17
N MET A 23 6.76 -4.11 -0.96
CA MET A 23 5.46 -3.58 -0.59
C MET A 23 4.45 -4.74 -0.45
N HIS A 24 3.61 -4.73 0.59
CA HIS A 24 2.71 -5.84 0.90
C HIS A 24 1.24 -5.42 0.91
N TYR A 25 0.40 -6.18 0.21
CA TYR A 25 -1.05 -6.08 0.29
C TYR A 25 -1.60 -6.99 1.40
N ARG A 26 -2.53 -6.46 2.19
CA ARG A 26 -3.30 -7.21 3.19
C ARG A 26 -4.78 -7.04 2.91
N GLN A 27 -5.49 -8.17 2.77
CA GLN A 27 -6.93 -8.15 2.58
C GLN A 27 -7.65 -7.66 3.85
N TYR A 28 -8.67 -6.84 3.66
CA TYR A 28 -9.55 -6.40 4.73
C TYR A 28 -10.57 -7.50 5.03
N GLY A 29 -10.58 -7.98 6.28
CA GLY A 29 -11.53 -8.98 6.78
C GLY A 29 -12.43 -8.48 7.90
N GLY A 30 -12.44 -7.17 8.15
CA GLY A 30 -13.28 -6.56 9.19
C GLY A 30 -14.75 -6.43 8.78
N PRO A 31 -15.63 -6.06 9.72
CA PRO A 31 -17.04 -5.84 9.43
C PRO A 31 -17.24 -4.70 8.43
N ALA A 32 -18.24 -4.84 7.56
CA ALA A 32 -18.67 -3.76 6.68
C ALA A 32 -19.00 -2.52 7.53
N SER A 33 -18.34 -1.40 7.23
CA SER A 33 -18.45 -0.14 7.95
C SER A 33 -18.77 0.98 6.97
N SER A 34 -19.50 1.99 7.44
CA SER A 34 -19.65 3.24 6.69
C SER A 34 -18.32 3.97 6.67
N TRP A 35 -17.61 3.90 5.55
CA TRP A 35 -16.32 4.55 5.41
C TRP A 35 -16.46 6.06 5.23
N PRO A 36 -15.54 6.86 5.78
CA PRO A 36 -15.59 8.30 5.67
C PRO A 36 -15.51 8.76 4.20
N THR A 37 -16.30 9.76 3.87
CA THR A 37 -16.26 10.46 2.58
C THR A 37 -15.86 11.92 2.79
N GLY A 38 -15.29 12.55 1.77
CA GLY A 38 -14.84 13.93 1.83
C GLY A 38 -14.33 14.42 0.49
N SER A 39 -13.76 15.62 0.45
CA SER A 39 -13.16 16.13 -0.78
C SER A 39 -11.66 15.83 -0.78
N ALA A 40 -11.22 15.04 -1.76
CA ALA A 40 -9.83 14.58 -1.86
C ALA A 40 -9.22 14.91 -3.22
N TYR A 41 -7.94 15.28 -3.19
CA TYR A 41 -7.17 15.42 -4.42
C TYR A 41 -6.94 14.05 -5.05
N THR A 42 -7.13 13.96 -6.38
CA THR A 42 -6.99 12.69 -7.12
C THR A 42 -5.88 12.81 -8.16
N ASP A 43 -4.99 11.82 -8.17
CA ASP A 43 -4.06 11.58 -9.27
C ASP A 43 -4.54 10.39 -10.12
N ARG A 44 -4.53 10.53 -11.43
CA ARG A 44 -5.03 9.52 -12.39
C ARG A 44 -3.95 9.01 -13.34
N VAL A 45 -2.67 9.32 -13.09
CA VAL A 45 -1.56 8.88 -13.95
C VAL A 45 -1.18 7.40 -13.75
N PHE A 46 -1.76 6.72 -12.76
CA PHE A 46 -1.45 5.34 -12.38
C PHE A 46 -2.51 4.33 -12.87
N ASP A 47 -2.24 3.04 -12.68
CA ASP A 47 -3.12 1.93 -13.07
C ASP A 47 -4.53 1.99 -12.47
N VAL A 48 -4.65 2.59 -11.28
CA VAL A 48 -5.90 3.02 -10.66
C VAL A 48 -5.71 4.43 -10.08
N PRO A 49 -6.76 5.26 -9.99
CA PRO A 49 -6.69 6.56 -9.34
C PRO A 49 -6.17 6.48 -7.91
N VAL A 50 -5.34 7.44 -7.53
CA VAL A 50 -4.79 7.59 -6.17
C VAL A 50 -5.34 8.86 -5.54
N TYR A 51 -6.06 8.70 -4.43
CA TYR A 51 -6.68 9.78 -3.67
C TYR A 51 -5.80 10.18 -2.48
N ARG A 52 -5.71 11.48 -2.23
CA ARG A 52 -5.10 12.04 -1.01
C ARG A 52 -6.21 12.55 -0.10
N GLY A 53 -6.52 11.76 0.92
CA GLY A 53 -7.71 11.94 1.74
C GLY A 53 -8.92 11.17 1.22
N TRP A 54 -10.01 11.24 1.98
CA TRP A 54 -11.24 10.48 1.71
C TRP A 54 -11.99 11.02 0.49
N PRO A 55 -12.38 10.18 -0.48
CA PRO A 55 -13.11 10.60 -1.68
C PRO A 55 -14.59 10.92 -1.37
N GLU A 56 -15.24 11.64 -2.30
CA GLU A 56 -16.66 12.02 -2.15
C GLU A 56 -17.62 10.85 -2.44
N LYS A 57 -17.11 9.81 -3.12
CA LYS A 57 -17.86 8.63 -3.51
C LYS A 57 -17.95 7.63 -2.36
N SER A 58 -19.03 6.86 -2.32
CA SER A 58 -19.15 5.67 -1.48
C SER A 58 -18.27 4.54 -2.03
N TYR A 59 -17.76 3.72 -1.11
CA TYR A 59 -16.86 2.62 -1.43
C TYR A 59 -16.88 1.56 -0.35
N VAL A 60 -16.43 0.36 -0.73
CA VAL A 60 -16.03 -0.69 0.19
C VAL A 60 -14.51 -0.81 0.21
N VAL A 61 -13.95 -1.13 1.37
CA VAL A 61 -12.51 -1.41 1.51
C VAL A 61 -12.26 -2.88 1.19
N LEU A 62 -11.34 -3.12 0.26
CA LEU A 62 -10.88 -4.46 -0.08
C LEU A 62 -9.66 -4.86 0.75
N GLY A 63 -8.81 -3.89 1.11
CA GLY A 63 -7.56 -4.15 1.81
C GLY A 63 -6.69 -2.92 1.97
N SER A 64 -5.46 -3.17 2.35
CA SER A 64 -4.46 -2.14 2.59
C SER A 64 -3.11 -2.53 2.00
N ILE A 65 -2.32 -1.53 1.63
CA ILE A 65 -0.98 -1.65 1.08
C ILE A 65 -0.04 -0.93 2.04
N GLU A 66 0.86 -1.69 2.67
CA GLU A 66 1.89 -1.15 3.55
C GLU A 66 3.10 -0.74 2.70
N PHE A 67 3.45 0.55 2.76
CA PHE A 67 4.61 1.09 2.05
C PHE A 67 5.89 0.78 2.81
N THR A 68 6.91 0.33 2.08
CA THR A 68 8.26 0.10 2.58
C THR A 68 8.85 1.37 3.21
N ASN A 69 8.71 2.51 2.53
CA ASN A 69 9.14 3.80 3.06
C ASN A 69 7.97 4.52 3.73
N ALA A 70 8.16 4.87 4.99
CA ALA A 70 7.22 5.67 5.78
C ALA A 70 7.03 7.11 5.28
N ASN A 71 8.03 7.63 4.57
CA ASN A 71 7.93 8.86 3.82
C ASN A 71 7.75 8.44 2.38
N VAL A 72 6.52 8.12 1.97
CA VAL A 72 6.24 7.83 0.56
C VAL A 72 6.59 9.10 -0.20
N ASP A 73 7.78 9.05 -0.79
CA ASP A 73 8.13 9.97 -1.83
C ASP A 73 7.27 9.57 -3.01
N TRP A 74 6.56 10.52 -3.59
CA TRP A 74 5.63 10.28 -4.70
C TRP A 74 6.35 9.95 -6.00
N ASN A 75 7.63 9.57 -5.88
CA ASN A 75 8.40 8.79 -6.82
C ASN A 75 7.47 7.77 -7.46
N GLN A 76 7.28 7.91 -8.76
CA GLN A 76 6.32 7.12 -9.52
C GLN A 76 6.48 5.61 -9.27
N GLY A 77 7.66 5.12 -8.88
CA GLY A 77 7.93 3.71 -8.59
C GLY A 77 6.98 3.09 -7.55
N ASP A 78 6.99 3.61 -6.31
CA ASP A 78 6.22 3.03 -5.20
C ASP A 78 4.71 3.16 -5.44
N MET A 79 4.26 4.32 -5.92
CA MET A 79 2.85 4.55 -6.27
C MET A 79 2.39 3.69 -7.45
N LYS A 80 3.24 3.49 -8.46
CA LYS A 80 2.91 2.62 -9.60
C LYS A 80 2.80 1.16 -9.16
N GLN A 81 3.72 0.69 -8.30
CA GLN A 81 3.64 -0.65 -7.75
C GLN A 81 2.36 -0.82 -6.91
N ALA A 82 2.05 0.13 -6.03
CA ALA A 82 0.83 0.11 -5.24
C ALA A 82 -0.42 0.09 -6.11
N ALA A 83 -0.52 0.98 -7.09
CA ALA A 83 -1.64 1.07 -8.02
C ALA A 83 -1.84 -0.23 -8.80
N ARG A 84 -0.75 -0.86 -9.24
CA ARG A 84 -0.80 -2.17 -9.87
C ARG A 84 -1.33 -3.25 -8.92
N MET A 85 -0.83 -3.34 -7.69
CA MET A 85 -1.33 -4.31 -6.70
C MET A 85 -2.81 -4.08 -6.38
N ALA A 86 -3.24 -2.82 -6.25
CA ALA A 86 -4.64 -2.47 -6.02
C ALA A 86 -5.53 -2.95 -7.16
N LYS A 87 -5.09 -2.76 -8.41
CA LYS A 87 -5.78 -3.25 -9.61
C LYS A 87 -5.85 -4.77 -9.65
N GLU A 88 -4.74 -5.45 -9.36
CA GLU A 88 -4.67 -6.93 -9.29
C GLU A 88 -5.58 -7.48 -8.18
N ALA A 89 -5.78 -6.73 -7.09
CA ALA A 89 -6.74 -7.05 -6.03
C ALA A 89 -8.21 -6.70 -6.39
N GLY A 90 -8.47 -6.18 -7.60
CA GLY A 90 -9.82 -5.83 -8.06
C GLY A 90 -10.35 -4.50 -7.51
N GLY A 91 -9.46 -3.66 -6.97
CA GLY A 91 -9.77 -2.31 -6.50
C GLY A 91 -9.88 -1.32 -7.66
N ASP A 92 -10.74 -0.33 -7.47
CA ASP A 92 -10.96 0.75 -8.41
C ASP A 92 -10.11 1.99 -8.09
N ALA A 93 -9.53 2.07 -6.88
CA ALA A 93 -8.64 3.15 -6.45
C ALA A 93 -7.82 2.81 -5.19
N ILE A 94 -6.86 3.68 -4.91
CA ILE A 94 -6.12 3.73 -3.64
C ILE A 94 -6.44 5.05 -2.92
N ILE A 95 -6.66 4.99 -1.62
CA ILE A 95 -6.76 6.15 -0.74
C ILE A 95 -5.52 6.21 0.15
N ILE A 96 -4.76 7.30 0.05
CA ILE A 96 -3.62 7.59 0.92
C ILE A 96 -4.10 8.49 2.06
N ILE A 97 -3.95 8.00 3.29
CA ILE A 97 -4.32 8.74 4.51
C ILE A 97 -3.03 9.21 5.18
N PRO A 98 -2.68 10.51 5.11
CA PRO A 98 -1.49 11.02 5.76
C PRO A 98 -1.59 10.92 7.28
N LYS A 99 -0.45 10.69 7.96
CA LYS A 99 -0.31 10.53 9.42
C LYS A 99 -0.75 11.74 10.27
N GLY A 100 -1.26 12.80 9.65
CA GLY A 100 -1.76 14.02 10.32
C GLY A 100 -3.24 14.34 10.02
N ALA A 101 -3.94 13.49 9.27
CA ALA A 101 -5.37 13.65 8.98
C ALA A 101 -6.28 13.28 10.17
N ASP A 102 -5.68 12.89 11.30
CA ASP A 102 -6.34 12.33 12.48
C ASP A 102 -7.12 13.37 13.31
N GLN A 103 -7.28 14.60 12.81
CA GLN A 103 -8.05 15.63 13.50
C GLN A 103 -9.58 15.38 13.46
N SER A 104 -10.05 14.47 12.60
CA SER A 104 -11.46 14.08 12.54
C SER A 104 -11.69 12.73 13.24
N PRO A 105 -12.69 12.61 14.15
CA PRO A 105 -13.06 11.35 14.78
C PRO A 105 -13.33 10.23 13.78
N SER A 106 -13.95 10.55 12.64
CA SER A 106 -14.26 9.58 11.58
C SER A 106 -13.01 8.97 10.93
N THR A 107 -11.95 9.78 10.70
CA THR A 107 -10.67 9.30 10.20
C THR A 107 -9.99 8.39 11.23
N SER A 108 -10.02 8.76 12.51
CA SER A 108 -9.43 7.97 13.59
C SER A 108 -10.09 6.59 13.71
N THR A 109 -11.43 6.54 13.71
CA THR A 109 -12.19 5.27 13.72
C THR A 109 -11.87 4.42 12.49
N ALA A 110 -11.82 5.02 11.29
CA ALA A 110 -11.48 4.29 10.07
C ALA A 110 -10.06 3.71 10.13
N ARG A 111 -9.08 4.48 10.60
CA ARG A 111 -7.70 4.00 10.78
C ARG A 111 -7.62 2.85 11.79
N GLN A 112 -8.36 2.94 12.89
CA GLN A 112 -8.44 1.86 13.87
C GLN A 112 -9.06 0.59 13.28
N ALA A 113 -10.16 0.73 12.53
CA ALA A 113 -10.81 -0.40 11.86
C ALA A 113 -9.90 -1.07 10.82
N LEU A 114 -9.02 -0.30 10.18
CA LEU A 114 -8.03 -0.79 9.21
C LEU A 114 -6.74 -1.34 9.86
N GLY A 115 -6.63 -1.31 11.20
CA GLY A 115 -5.42 -1.73 11.90
C GLY A 115 -4.22 -0.79 11.67
N MET A 116 -4.46 0.46 11.27
CA MET A 116 -3.43 1.44 10.88
C MET A 116 -2.93 2.30 12.05
N VAL A 117 -3.13 1.87 13.29
CA VAL A 117 -2.87 2.67 14.50
C VAL A 117 -1.39 3.05 14.59
N ASP A 118 -0.48 2.13 14.23
CA ASP A 118 0.98 2.36 14.27
C ASP A 118 1.60 2.54 12.88
N ALA A 119 0.81 2.34 11.82
CA ALA A 119 1.31 2.35 10.46
C ALA A 119 1.60 3.78 9.98
N ARG A 120 2.87 4.05 9.65
CA ARG A 120 3.34 5.39 9.28
C ARG A 120 2.66 5.93 8.03
N GLN A 121 2.42 5.08 7.02
CA GLN A 121 1.67 5.41 5.81
C GLN A 121 1.16 4.13 5.15
N VAL A 122 -0.13 4.09 4.79
CA VAL A 122 -0.78 2.92 4.18
C VAL A 122 -1.72 3.40 3.08
N GLY A 123 -1.77 2.65 1.99
CA GLY A 123 -2.72 2.85 0.91
C GLY A 123 -3.93 1.95 1.10
N VAL A 124 -5.11 2.52 1.26
CA VAL A 124 -6.35 1.75 1.38
C VAL A 124 -6.84 1.43 -0.02
N VAL A 125 -6.98 0.14 -0.33
CA VAL A 125 -7.52 -0.32 -1.62
C VAL A 125 -9.02 -0.41 -1.51
N VAL A 126 -9.71 0.25 -2.44
CA VAL A 126 -11.17 0.39 -2.40
C VAL A 126 -11.84 -0.02 -3.69
N LYS A 127 -13.11 -0.41 -3.60
CA LYS A 127 -14.01 -0.65 -4.73
C LYS A 127 -15.18 0.31 -4.64
N TRP A 128 -15.55 0.96 -5.74
CA TRP A 128 -16.70 1.85 -5.76
C TRP A 128 -18.00 1.06 -5.65
N GLU A 129 -18.95 1.64 -4.93
CA GLU A 129 -20.34 1.16 -4.90
C GLU A 129 -21.15 1.69 -6.10
#